data_AF-A0A2V8Z7T3-F1
#
_entry.id   AF-A0A2V8Z7T3-F1
#
_cell.length_a   1.000
_cell.length_b   1.000
_cell.length_c   1.000
_cell.angle_alpha   90.00
_cell.angle_beta   90.00
_cell.angle_gamma   90.00
#
_symmetry.space_group_name_H-M   'P 1'
#
loop_
_entity.id
_entity.type
_entity.pdbx_description
1 polymer ?
#
loop_
_entity_poly.entity_id
_entity_poly.type
_entity_poly.pdbx_seq_one_letter_code
_entity_poly.pdbx_strand_id
1 'polypeptide(L)'
;MRSGDDLRASLQTALALADGARDAKARLLRGAREEEKKIASDKTAAARATFEEAKSRLEMQQALYQKQQISKAAYDQAVRDRDVANANLQAAIRTEELLAAPPLQEDTARAEADVMAADGRVKTVQEQIGKCSIFAPIDGTVLRVYARRGESYSTVAPRPLFSLADTSRRHIRAEIDERDVDRVSLGQKVLIESDALDGKKLKGSVAQISDMMGRKSISTGDPADKSDRDVLEAVVDLEGNSRPLPIGLRVTVQFLSSGSNVFHPPK
;
A
#
# COMPACT_ATOMS: atom_id res chain seq x y z
N MET A 1 -10.17 -13.07 -18.92
CA MET A 1 -10.57 -11.72 -19.38
C MET A 1 -11.60 -11.04 -18.46
N ARG A 2 -12.48 -11.76 -17.74
CA ARG A 2 -13.48 -11.16 -16.83
C ARG A 2 -12.91 -10.38 -15.63
N SER A 3 -11.85 -10.88 -15.01
CA SER A 3 -11.31 -10.28 -13.76
C SER A 3 -10.84 -8.82 -13.86
N GLY A 4 -10.44 -8.33 -15.04
CA GLY A 4 -9.99 -6.94 -15.18
C GLY A 4 -11.15 -5.94 -15.28
N ASP A 5 -12.22 -6.34 -15.96
CA ASP A 5 -13.44 -5.54 -16.05
C ASP A 5 -14.18 -5.52 -14.71
N ASP A 6 -14.16 -6.64 -13.98
CA ASP A 6 -14.70 -6.74 -12.62
C ASP A 6 -13.99 -5.79 -11.64
N LEU A 7 -12.66 -5.70 -11.70
CA LEU A 7 -11.87 -4.79 -10.87
C LEU A 7 -12.07 -3.31 -11.23
N ARG A 8 -12.23 -2.99 -12.53
CA ARG A 8 -12.56 -1.62 -12.97
C ARG A 8 -13.94 -1.19 -12.50
N ALA A 9 -14.94 -2.08 -12.61
CA ALA A 9 -16.27 -1.84 -12.06
C ALA A 9 -16.20 -1.66 -10.54
N SER A 10 -15.42 -2.50 -9.85
CA SER A 10 -15.18 -2.36 -8.40
C SER A 10 -14.46 -1.05 -8.03
N LEU A 11 -13.58 -0.52 -8.88
CA LEU A 11 -12.95 0.76 -8.65
C LEU A 11 -13.95 1.90 -8.79
N GLN A 12 -14.80 1.84 -9.82
CA GLN A 12 -15.84 2.84 -10.04
C GLN A 12 -16.83 2.89 -8.88
N THR A 13 -17.24 1.73 -8.34
CA THR A 13 -18.11 1.69 -7.15
C THR A 13 -17.40 2.22 -5.91
N ALA A 14 -16.12 1.90 -5.71
CA ALA A 14 -15.34 2.42 -4.59
C ALA A 14 -15.18 3.95 -4.67
N LEU A 15 -14.93 4.50 -5.86
CA LEU A 15 -14.86 5.95 -6.10
C LEU A 15 -16.20 6.63 -5.80
N ALA A 16 -17.31 6.08 -6.30
CA ALA A 16 -18.65 6.61 -6.04
C ALA A 16 -18.99 6.61 -4.53
N LEU A 17 -18.55 5.58 -3.80
CA LEU A 17 -18.71 5.53 -2.34
C LEU A 17 -17.86 6.60 -1.63
N ALA A 18 -16.62 6.82 -2.08
CA ALA A 18 -15.76 7.86 -1.54
C ALA A 18 -16.32 9.26 -1.80
N ASP A 19 -16.81 9.53 -3.02
CA ASP A 19 -17.47 10.78 -3.36
C ASP A 19 -18.74 10.99 -2.53
N GLY A 20 -19.56 9.96 -2.37
CA GLY A 20 -20.73 10.01 -1.49
C GLY A 20 -20.40 10.31 -0.03
N ALA A 21 -19.31 9.74 0.50
CA ALA A 21 -18.85 10.02 1.86
C ALA A 21 -18.33 11.45 2.01
N ARG A 22 -17.58 11.96 1.01
CA ARG A 22 -17.11 13.36 0.99
C ARG A 22 -18.28 14.33 0.89
N ASP A 23 -19.27 14.03 0.08
CA ASP A 23 -20.50 14.83 -0.01
C ASP A 23 -21.28 14.83 1.29
N ALA A 24 -21.38 13.69 1.98
CA ALA A 24 -22.00 13.61 3.30
C ALA A 24 -21.25 14.48 4.32
N LYS A 25 -19.91 14.41 4.37
CA LYS A 25 -19.07 15.29 5.19
C LYS A 25 -19.28 16.76 4.83
N ALA A 26 -19.31 17.10 3.55
CA ALA A 26 -19.50 18.48 3.09
C ALA A 26 -20.88 19.03 3.46
N ARG A 27 -21.93 18.20 3.40
CA ARG A 27 -23.28 18.56 3.86
C ARG A 27 -23.30 18.80 5.37
N LEU A 28 -22.65 17.94 6.15
CA LEU A 28 -22.53 18.10 7.60
C LEU A 28 -21.84 19.42 7.96
N LEU A 29 -20.69 19.71 7.33
CA LEU A 29 -19.91 20.93 7.59
C LEU A 29 -20.62 22.21 7.14
N ARG A 30 -21.47 22.13 6.11
CA ARG A 30 -22.29 23.26 5.67
C ARG A 30 -23.36 23.63 6.71
N GLY A 31 -23.80 22.66 7.52
CA GLY A 31 -24.86 22.86 8.51
C GLY A 31 -26.21 23.19 7.87
N ALA A 32 -27.04 23.94 8.61
CA ALA A 32 -28.36 24.39 8.14
C ALA A 32 -28.23 25.28 6.89
N ARG A 33 -29.24 25.21 6.02
CA ARG A 33 -29.26 26.03 4.80
C ARG A 33 -29.38 27.51 5.17
N GLU A 34 -28.79 28.40 4.36
CA GLU A 34 -28.91 29.86 4.57
C GLU A 34 -30.37 30.33 4.59
N GLU A 35 -31.24 29.68 3.80
CA GLU A 35 -32.69 29.92 3.80
C GLU A 35 -33.33 29.57 5.16
N GLU A 36 -32.92 28.46 5.79
CA GLU A 36 -33.44 28.03 7.08
C GLU A 36 -32.97 28.97 8.20
N LYS A 37 -31.69 29.38 8.16
CA LYS A 37 -31.14 30.39 9.09
C LYS A 37 -31.89 31.71 8.98
N LYS A 38 -32.19 32.15 7.75
CA LYS A 38 -32.96 33.37 7.51
C LYS A 38 -34.37 33.29 8.07
N ILE A 39 -35.08 32.18 7.84
CA ILE A 39 -36.41 31.94 8.41
C ILE A 39 -36.37 31.96 9.95
N ALA A 40 -35.32 31.40 10.56
CA ALA A 40 -35.15 31.43 12.01
C ALA A 40 -34.90 32.85 12.53
N SER A 41 -34.00 33.61 11.89
CA SER A 41 -33.76 35.02 12.18
C SER A 41 -35.04 35.85 12.06
N ASP A 42 -35.83 35.67 11.00
CA ASP A 42 -37.09 36.38 10.79
C ASP A 42 -38.12 36.04 11.89
N LYS A 43 -38.17 34.78 12.34
CA LYS A 43 -39.00 34.37 13.50
C LYS A 43 -38.53 35.00 14.80
N THR A 44 -37.22 35.07 15.04
CA THR A 44 -36.65 35.74 16.22
C THR A 44 -36.98 37.24 16.20
N ALA A 45 -36.85 37.88 15.03
CA ALA A 45 -37.20 39.29 14.84
C ALA A 45 -38.69 39.55 15.13
N ALA A 46 -39.58 38.70 14.62
CA ALA A 46 -41.01 38.78 14.91
C ALA A 46 -41.33 38.58 16.40
N ALA A 47 -40.73 37.56 17.04
CA ALA A 47 -40.91 37.30 18.48
C ALA A 47 -40.32 38.42 19.35
N ARG A 48 -39.26 39.10 18.89
CA ARG A 48 -38.69 40.26 19.58
C ARG A 48 -39.65 41.45 19.51
N ALA A 49 -40.25 41.70 18.35
CA ALA A 49 -41.24 42.77 18.20
C ALA A 49 -42.46 42.57 19.12
N THR A 50 -42.98 41.34 19.23
CA THR A 50 -44.11 41.05 20.13
C THR A 50 -43.74 41.19 21.61
N PHE A 51 -42.52 40.81 22.00
CA PHE A 51 -42.02 41.03 23.35
C PHE A 51 -41.88 42.53 23.68
N GLU A 52 -41.30 43.33 22.78
CA GLU A 52 -41.18 44.78 22.99
C GLU A 52 -42.54 45.48 23.07
N GLU A 53 -43.53 45.02 22.28
CA GLU A 53 -44.91 45.51 22.40
C GLU A 53 -45.52 45.16 23.76
N ALA A 54 -45.42 43.90 24.18
CA ALA A 54 -45.94 43.45 25.47
C ALA A 54 -45.26 44.15 26.65
N LYS A 55 -43.95 44.42 26.54
CA LYS A 55 -43.17 45.19 27.51
C LYS A 55 -43.63 46.65 27.58
N SER A 56 -43.75 47.32 26.45
CA SER A 56 -44.25 48.70 26.38
C SER A 56 -45.68 48.81 26.96
N ARG A 57 -46.53 47.82 26.68
CA ARG A 57 -47.89 47.73 27.23
C ARG A 57 -47.88 47.54 28.75
N LEU A 58 -47.00 46.69 29.27
CA LEU A 58 -46.82 46.49 30.71
C LEU A 58 -46.36 47.78 31.39
N GLU A 59 -45.40 48.51 30.82
CA GLU A 59 -44.91 49.79 31.35
C GLU A 59 -46.03 50.84 31.42
N MET A 60 -46.85 50.95 30.36
CA MET A 60 -48.02 51.82 30.36
C MET A 60 -49.03 51.41 31.44
N GLN A 61 -49.36 50.12 31.55
CA GLN A 61 -50.30 49.63 32.56
C GLN A 61 -49.77 49.79 33.99
N GLN A 62 -48.47 49.63 34.20
CA GLN A 62 -47.82 49.87 35.50
C GLN A 62 -48.01 51.32 35.94
N ALA A 63 -47.81 52.28 35.03
CA ALA A 63 -48.04 53.70 35.32
C ALA A 63 -49.52 54.00 35.64
N LEU A 64 -50.47 53.35 34.95
CA LEU A 64 -51.90 53.49 35.22
C LEU A 64 -52.32 52.84 36.55
N TYR A 65 -51.71 51.70 36.90
CA TYR A 65 -51.95 51.01 38.17
C TYR A 65 -51.47 51.83 39.36
N GLN A 66 -50.29 52.46 39.25
CA GLN A 66 -49.78 53.38 40.27
C GLN A 66 -50.69 54.60 40.47
N LYS A 67 -51.37 55.05 39.41
CA LYS A 67 -52.41 56.10 39.47
C LYS A 67 -53.79 55.58 39.90
N GLN A 68 -53.91 54.30 40.28
CA GLN A 68 -55.16 53.61 40.64
C GLN A 68 -56.25 53.64 39.55
N GLN A 69 -55.86 53.75 38.27
CA GLN A 69 -56.79 53.85 37.14
C GLN A 69 -57.17 52.49 36.52
N ILE A 70 -56.47 51.42 36.90
CA ILE A 70 -56.77 50.05 36.46
C ILE A 70 -56.78 49.08 37.65
N SER A 71 -57.44 47.94 37.48
CA SER A 71 -57.48 46.89 38.50
C SER A 71 -56.15 46.13 38.57
N LYS A 72 -55.88 45.52 39.74
CA LYS A 72 -54.74 44.60 39.90
C LYS A 72 -54.78 43.44 38.90
N ALA A 73 -55.98 42.92 38.62
CA ALA A 73 -56.16 41.84 37.65
C ALA A 73 -55.71 42.23 36.22
N ALA A 74 -55.94 43.48 35.81
CA ALA A 74 -55.49 43.99 34.51
C ALA A 74 -53.95 44.09 34.47
N TYR A 75 -53.33 44.64 35.52
CA TYR A 75 -51.87 44.69 35.64
C TYR A 75 -51.25 43.29 35.63
N ASP A 76 -51.78 42.37 36.44
CA ASP A 76 -51.31 40.97 36.49
C ASP A 76 -51.47 40.27 35.13
N GLN A 77 -52.48 40.65 34.33
CA GLN A 77 -52.64 40.15 32.96
C GLN A 77 -51.51 40.64 32.05
N ALA A 78 -51.15 41.93 32.07
CA ALA A 78 -50.03 42.42 31.27
C ALA A 78 -48.68 41.82 31.70
N VAL A 79 -48.50 41.53 33.00
CA VAL A 79 -47.32 40.79 33.47
C VAL A 79 -47.28 39.42 32.83
N ARG A 80 -48.38 38.65 32.89
CA ARG A 80 -48.48 37.33 32.24
C ARG A 80 -48.25 37.41 30.73
N ASP A 81 -48.84 38.38 30.04
CA ASP A 81 -48.69 38.55 28.60
C ASP A 81 -47.21 38.82 28.22
N ARG A 82 -46.52 39.66 28.99
CA ARG A 82 -45.08 39.93 28.81
C ARG A 82 -44.24 38.69 29.09
N ASP A 83 -44.57 37.92 30.13
CA ASP A 83 -43.85 36.69 30.47
C ASP A 83 -44.02 35.62 29.37
N VAL A 84 -45.22 35.46 28.81
CA VAL A 84 -45.47 34.58 27.66
C VAL A 84 -44.70 35.05 26.42
N ALA A 85 -44.71 36.35 26.12
CA ALA A 85 -43.96 36.89 24.99
C ALA A 85 -42.44 36.71 25.16
N ASN A 86 -41.92 36.87 26.38
CA ASN A 86 -40.52 36.62 26.68
C ASN A 86 -40.16 35.14 26.50
N ALA A 87 -41.00 34.22 26.99
CA ALA A 87 -40.78 32.79 26.81
C ALA A 87 -40.75 32.39 25.32
N ASN A 88 -41.63 32.98 24.50
CA ASN A 88 -41.66 32.77 23.05
C ASN A 88 -40.40 33.32 22.37
N LEU A 89 -39.95 34.51 22.75
CA LEU A 89 -38.69 35.09 22.26
C LEU A 89 -37.49 34.20 22.59
N GLN A 90 -37.39 33.72 23.85
CA GLN A 90 -36.32 32.82 24.25
C GLN A 90 -36.33 31.49 23.49
N ALA A 91 -37.52 30.95 23.20
CA ALA A 91 -37.66 29.75 22.37
C ALA A 91 -37.21 30.00 20.92
N ALA A 92 -37.53 31.16 20.33
CA ALA A 92 -37.09 31.53 18.99
C ALA A 92 -35.56 31.71 18.91
N ILE A 93 -34.96 32.43 19.87
CA ILE A 93 -33.50 32.62 19.96
C ILE A 93 -32.79 31.26 20.04
N ARG A 94 -33.24 30.35 20.91
CA ARG A 94 -32.62 29.01 21.02
C ARG A 94 -32.71 28.21 19.72
N THR A 95 -33.80 28.36 18.97
CA THR A 95 -33.97 27.69 17.67
C THR A 95 -33.00 28.25 16.64
N GLU A 96 -32.82 29.57 16.60
CA GLU A 96 -31.85 30.23 15.74
C GLU A 96 -30.41 29.85 16.09
N GLU A 97 -30.05 29.86 17.38
CA GLU A 97 -28.73 29.43 17.87
C GLU A 97 -28.43 27.98 17.50
N LEU A 98 -29.41 27.08 17.61
CA LEU A 98 -29.24 25.66 17.25
C LEU A 98 -28.99 25.48 15.74
N LEU A 99 -29.62 26.30 14.89
CA LEU A 99 -29.41 26.27 13.43
C LEU A 99 -28.09 26.93 13.01
N ALA A 100 -27.60 27.89 13.79
CA ALA A 100 -26.32 28.55 13.59
C ALA A 100 -25.14 27.77 14.19
N ALA A 101 -25.41 26.84 15.11
CA ALA A 101 -24.39 26.06 15.78
C ALA A 101 -23.62 25.17 14.78
N PRO A 102 -22.28 25.05 14.94
CA PRO A 102 -21.50 24.11 14.15
C PRO A 102 -21.90 22.66 14.46
N PRO A 103 -21.68 21.72 13.52
CA PRO A 103 -21.89 20.30 13.77
C PRO A 103 -21.03 19.82 14.95
N LEU A 104 -21.52 18.80 15.67
CA LEU A 104 -20.81 18.25 16.80
C LEU A 104 -19.46 17.66 16.36
N GLN A 105 -18.45 17.76 17.22
CA GLN A 105 -17.14 17.18 16.96
C GLN A 105 -17.22 15.68 16.66
N GLU A 106 -18.08 14.96 17.39
CA GLU A 106 -18.33 13.52 17.20
C GLU A 106 -18.85 13.21 15.80
N ASP A 107 -19.80 13.99 15.29
CA ASP A 107 -20.35 13.83 13.94
C ASP A 107 -19.30 14.12 12.88
N THR A 108 -18.49 15.16 13.08
CA THR A 108 -17.40 15.50 12.15
C THR A 108 -16.32 14.42 12.12
N ALA A 109 -15.93 13.89 13.28
CA ALA A 109 -14.95 12.81 13.40
C ALA A 109 -15.48 11.52 12.75
N ARG A 110 -16.77 11.22 12.92
CA ARG A 110 -17.42 10.09 12.26
C ARG A 110 -17.42 10.24 10.74
N ALA A 111 -17.83 11.40 10.22
CA ALA A 111 -17.82 11.66 8.79
C ALA A 111 -16.39 11.60 8.21
N GLU A 112 -15.37 12.02 8.96
CA GLU A 112 -13.96 11.86 8.59
C GLU A 112 -13.52 10.41 8.53
N ALA A 113 -13.90 9.61 9.53
CA ALA A 113 -13.62 8.18 9.53
C ALA A 113 -14.28 7.47 8.34
N ASP A 114 -15.51 7.85 7.99
CA ASP A 114 -16.23 7.29 6.84
C ASP A 114 -15.53 7.62 5.51
N VAL A 115 -15.07 8.86 5.34
CA VAL A 115 -14.26 9.27 4.17
C VAL A 115 -12.95 8.49 4.11
N MET A 116 -12.23 8.39 5.24
CA MET A 116 -10.96 7.66 5.30
C MET A 116 -11.13 6.17 4.98
N ALA A 117 -12.22 5.55 5.47
CA ALA A 117 -12.55 4.17 5.16
C ALA A 117 -12.87 3.97 3.67
N ALA A 118 -13.63 4.88 3.07
CA ALA A 118 -13.95 4.82 1.64
C ALA A 118 -12.71 5.04 0.76
N ASP A 119 -11.83 5.98 1.12
CA ASP A 119 -10.54 6.20 0.45
C ASP A 119 -9.62 4.99 0.57
N GLY A 120 -9.61 4.33 1.74
CA GLY A 120 -8.88 3.08 1.95
C GLY A 120 -9.35 1.96 1.01
N ARG A 121 -10.66 1.87 0.73
CA ARG A 121 -11.20 0.93 -0.25
C ARG A 121 -10.75 1.26 -1.67
N VAL A 122 -10.77 2.53 -2.06
CA VAL A 122 -10.26 2.97 -3.38
C VAL A 122 -8.80 2.56 -3.55
N LYS A 123 -7.94 2.85 -2.55
CA LYS A 123 -6.52 2.46 -2.58
C LYS A 123 -6.34 0.96 -2.70
N THR A 124 -7.10 0.17 -1.94
CA THR A 124 -7.03 -1.30 -1.99
C THR A 124 -7.34 -1.83 -3.39
N VAL A 125 -8.39 -1.32 -4.04
CA VAL A 125 -8.75 -1.73 -5.40
C VAL A 125 -7.71 -1.25 -6.43
N GLN A 126 -7.18 -0.03 -6.28
CA GLN A 126 -6.09 0.47 -7.14
C GLN A 126 -4.84 -0.40 -7.03
N GLU A 127 -4.46 -0.83 -5.82
CA GLU A 127 -3.35 -1.76 -5.63
C GLU A 127 -3.61 -3.12 -6.28
N GLN A 128 -4.84 -3.63 -6.20
CA GLN A 128 -5.21 -4.87 -6.90
C GLN A 128 -5.08 -4.74 -8.41
N ILE A 129 -5.53 -3.61 -8.99
CA ILE A 129 -5.35 -3.31 -10.42
C ILE A 129 -3.86 -3.17 -10.77
N GLY A 130 -3.08 -2.51 -9.92
CA GLY A 130 -1.62 -2.40 -10.08
C GLY A 130 -0.95 -3.77 -10.11
N LYS A 131 -1.37 -4.69 -9.24
CA LYS A 131 -0.89 -6.09 -9.21
C LYS A 131 -1.28 -6.90 -10.45
N CYS A 132 -2.24 -6.45 -11.26
CA CYS A 132 -2.53 -7.08 -12.55
C CYS A 132 -1.49 -6.74 -13.63
N SER A 133 -0.66 -5.73 -13.41
CA SER A 133 0.44 -5.36 -14.30
C SER A 133 1.76 -5.80 -13.69
N ILE A 134 2.51 -6.65 -14.41
CA ILE A 134 3.73 -7.24 -13.91
C ILE A 134 4.92 -6.57 -14.58
N PHE A 135 5.75 -5.94 -13.77
CA PHE A 135 6.96 -5.25 -14.22
C PHE A 135 8.19 -6.08 -13.91
N ALA A 136 9.25 -5.90 -14.71
CA ALA A 136 10.53 -6.53 -14.45
C ALA A 136 11.19 -5.87 -13.21
N PRO A 137 11.61 -6.64 -12.20
CA PRO A 137 12.27 -6.08 -11.01
C PRO A 137 13.73 -5.66 -11.29
N ILE A 138 14.33 -6.21 -12.33
CA ILE A 138 15.72 -5.96 -12.74
C ILE A 138 15.79 -5.83 -14.26
N ASP A 139 16.81 -5.12 -14.74
CA ASP A 139 17.21 -5.20 -16.14
C ASP A 139 17.83 -6.59 -16.39
N GLY A 140 17.36 -7.27 -17.43
CA GLY A 140 17.80 -8.63 -17.71
C GLY A 140 17.16 -9.23 -18.95
N THR A 141 17.44 -10.51 -19.19
CA THR A 141 16.91 -11.27 -20.31
C THR A 141 15.95 -12.35 -19.80
N VAL A 142 14.77 -12.44 -20.43
CA VAL A 142 13.81 -13.50 -20.12
C VAL A 142 14.35 -14.84 -20.61
N LEU A 143 14.64 -15.75 -19.69
CA LEU A 143 15.21 -17.08 -19.99
C LEU A 143 14.13 -18.07 -20.43
N ARG A 144 12.98 -18.02 -19.76
CA ARG A 144 11.86 -18.93 -20.02
C ARG A 144 10.55 -18.26 -19.66
N VAL A 145 9.53 -18.47 -20.49
CA VAL A 145 8.15 -18.07 -20.20
C VAL A 145 7.36 -19.33 -19.90
N TYR A 146 6.77 -19.40 -18.70
CA TYR A 146 5.97 -20.54 -18.24
C TYR A 146 4.48 -20.33 -18.50
N ALA A 147 4.00 -19.09 -18.44
CA ALA A 147 2.60 -18.76 -18.62
C ALA A 147 2.25 -18.41 -20.06
N ARG A 148 1.06 -18.81 -20.50
CA ARG A 148 0.54 -18.46 -21.84
C ARG A 148 -0.66 -17.53 -21.74
N ARG A 149 -0.83 -16.69 -22.76
CA ARG A 149 -2.00 -15.80 -22.86
C ARG A 149 -3.28 -16.64 -22.84
N GLY A 150 -4.22 -16.27 -21.98
CA GLY A 150 -5.51 -16.96 -21.83
C GLY A 150 -5.51 -18.08 -20.78
N GLU A 151 -4.35 -18.44 -20.23
CA GLU A 151 -4.27 -19.40 -19.13
C GLU A 151 -4.79 -18.78 -17.82
N SER A 152 -5.42 -19.59 -16.97
CA SER A 152 -5.82 -19.15 -15.63
C SER A 152 -4.61 -19.07 -14.71
N TYR A 153 -4.60 -18.08 -13.81
CA TYR A 153 -3.59 -17.91 -12.80
C TYR A 153 -4.23 -17.83 -11.43
N SER A 154 -3.76 -18.65 -10.50
CA SER A 154 -4.22 -18.64 -9.11
C SER A 154 -3.18 -17.97 -8.23
N THR A 155 -3.64 -17.07 -7.37
CA THR A 155 -2.81 -16.44 -6.34
C THR A 155 -2.67 -17.31 -5.08
N VAL A 156 -3.50 -18.34 -4.92
CA VAL A 156 -3.47 -19.27 -3.77
C VAL A 156 -2.32 -20.27 -3.90
N ALA A 157 -2.04 -20.72 -5.13
CA ALA A 157 -0.91 -21.58 -5.46
C ALA A 157 -0.08 -20.87 -6.54
N PRO A 158 0.78 -19.91 -6.15
CA PRO A 158 1.51 -19.09 -7.10
C PRO A 158 2.49 -19.96 -7.89
N ARG A 159 2.44 -19.82 -9.22
CA ARG A 159 3.42 -20.41 -10.14
C ARG A 159 4.26 -19.31 -10.78
N PRO A 160 5.53 -19.56 -11.10
CA PRO A 160 6.34 -18.59 -11.83
C PRO A 160 5.73 -18.34 -13.22
N LEU A 161 5.68 -17.08 -13.65
CA LEU A 161 5.20 -16.70 -14.99
C LEU A 161 6.33 -16.72 -16.01
N PHE A 162 7.50 -16.26 -15.60
CA PHE A 162 8.72 -16.25 -16.39
C PHE A 162 9.94 -16.31 -15.47
N SER A 163 11.08 -16.72 -16.03
CA SER A 163 12.39 -16.61 -15.40
C SER A 163 13.16 -15.48 -16.07
N LEU A 164 13.69 -14.57 -15.26
CA LEU A 164 14.45 -13.39 -15.67
C LEU A 164 15.83 -13.47 -15.02
N ALA A 165 16.88 -13.26 -15.80
CA ALA A 165 18.25 -13.20 -15.29
C ALA A 165 19.01 -12.03 -15.90
N ASP A 166 19.83 -11.38 -15.09
CA ASP A 166 20.88 -10.50 -15.60
C ASP A 166 21.94 -11.37 -16.32
N THR A 167 22.19 -11.06 -17.58
CA THR A 167 23.15 -11.80 -18.41
C THR A 167 24.48 -11.05 -18.60
N SER A 168 24.64 -9.89 -17.96
CA SER A 168 25.83 -9.04 -18.04
C SER A 168 27.05 -9.68 -17.38
N ARG A 169 26.84 -10.39 -16.26
CA ARG A 169 27.87 -11.12 -15.53
C ARG A 169 27.46 -12.57 -15.39
N ARG A 170 28.27 -13.47 -15.96
CA ARG A 170 28.05 -14.91 -15.83
C ARG A 170 29.17 -15.53 -15.02
N HIS A 171 28.76 -16.40 -14.12
CA HIS A 171 29.64 -17.13 -13.23
C HIS A 171 29.39 -18.63 -13.41
N ILE A 172 30.41 -19.43 -13.16
CA ILE A 172 30.30 -20.89 -13.14
C ILE A 172 30.20 -21.33 -11.69
N ARG A 173 29.24 -22.21 -11.40
CA ARG A 173 29.17 -22.91 -10.13
C ARG A 173 29.88 -24.25 -10.27
N ALA A 174 30.92 -24.46 -9.48
CA ALA A 174 31.67 -25.70 -9.39
C ALA A 174 31.36 -26.37 -8.05
N GLU A 175 31.16 -27.69 -8.06
CA GLU A 175 31.05 -28.53 -6.86
C GLU A 175 32.39 -29.24 -6.64
N ILE A 176 33.01 -29.03 -5.47
CA ILE A 176 34.31 -29.59 -5.07
C ILE A 176 34.05 -30.74 -4.09
N ASP A 177 34.63 -31.93 -4.31
CA ASP A 177 34.53 -33.07 -3.39
C ASP A 177 35.19 -32.72 -2.05
N GLU A 178 34.61 -33.15 -0.92
CA GLU A 178 35.13 -32.91 0.43
C GLU A 178 36.64 -33.15 0.55
N ARG A 179 37.16 -34.18 -0.14
CA ARG A 179 38.57 -34.57 -0.09
C ARG A 179 39.52 -33.58 -0.77
N ASP A 180 39.00 -32.72 -1.64
CA ASP A 180 39.78 -31.76 -2.43
C ASP A 180 39.58 -30.31 -1.94
N VAL A 181 38.76 -30.09 -0.91
CA VAL A 181 38.50 -28.76 -0.34
C VAL A 181 39.77 -28.04 0.12
N ASP A 182 40.68 -28.76 0.78
CA ASP A 182 41.96 -28.22 1.27
C ASP A 182 42.88 -27.70 0.14
N ARG A 183 42.60 -28.06 -1.11
CA ARG A 183 43.41 -27.73 -2.28
C ARG A 183 42.87 -26.55 -3.08
N VAL A 184 41.71 -26.02 -2.70
CA VAL A 184 41.07 -24.90 -3.39
C VAL A 184 41.20 -23.62 -2.57
N SER A 185 41.60 -22.53 -3.21
CA SER A 185 41.79 -21.23 -2.58
C SER A 185 41.12 -20.10 -3.36
N LEU A 186 40.72 -19.04 -2.64
CA LEU A 186 40.13 -17.85 -3.25
C LEU A 186 41.15 -17.17 -4.20
N GLY A 187 40.70 -16.75 -5.38
CA GLY A 187 41.54 -16.18 -6.44
C GLY A 187 42.33 -17.19 -7.27
N GLN A 188 42.23 -18.50 -6.98
CA GLN A 188 42.94 -19.53 -7.74
C GLN A 188 42.50 -19.56 -9.20
N LYS A 189 43.46 -19.72 -10.11
CA LYS A 189 43.19 -19.82 -11.55
C LYS A 189 42.59 -21.18 -11.88
N VAL A 190 41.58 -21.18 -12.73
CA VAL A 190 40.90 -22.40 -13.17
C VAL A 190 40.81 -22.44 -14.69
N LEU A 191 40.80 -23.66 -15.22
CA LEU A 191 40.60 -23.97 -16.62
C LEU A 191 39.22 -24.61 -16.79
N ILE A 192 38.42 -24.05 -17.68
CA ILE A 192 37.03 -24.46 -17.91
C ILE A 192 36.94 -25.10 -19.28
N GLU A 193 36.40 -26.31 -19.31
CA GLU A 193 36.21 -27.12 -20.51
C GLU A 193 34.75 -27.53 -20.64
N SER A 194 34.25 -27.67 -21.86
CA SER A 194 32.92 -28.18 -22.14
C SER A 194 32.93 -28.84 -23.51
N ASP A 195 32.18 -29.93 -23.67
CA ASP A 195 32.02 -30.59 -24.97
C ASP A 195 31.43 -29.64 -26.01
N ALA A 196 30.62 -28.68 -25.57
CA ALA A 196 30.01 -27.66 -26.44
C ALA A 196 30.96 -26.55 -26.89
N LEU A 197 32.22 -26.53 -26.42
CA LEU A 197 33.22 -25.49 -26.73
C LEU A 197 34.20 -25.89 -27.83
N ASP A 198 33.96 -26.98 -28.57
CA ASP A 198 34.82 -27.47 -29.67
C ASP A 198 36.31 -27.55 -29.28
N GLY A 199 36.59 -28.01 -28.06
CA GLY A 199 37.95 -28.13 -27.52
C GLY A 199 38.62 -26.82 -27.07
N LYS A 200 37.92 -25.67 -27.12
CA LYS A 200 38.42 -24.41 -26.58
C LYS A 200 38.33 -24.40 -25.05
N LYS A 201 39.47 -24.12 -24.41
CA LYS A 201 39.55 -23.99 -22.95
C LYS A 201 39.41 -22.52 -22.55
N LEU A 202 38.49 -22.23 -21.64
CA LEU A 202 38.31 -20.89 -21.08
C LEU A 202 39.08 -20.78 -19.78
N LYS A 203 39.55 -19.58 -19.46
CA LYS A 203 40.23 -19.29 -18.19
C LYS A 203 39.28 -18.57 -17.25
N GLY A 204 39.45 -18.80 -15.96
CA GLY A 204 38.68 -18.14 -14.91
C GLY A 204 39.45 -18.07 -13.60
N SER A 205 38.84 -17.45 -12.60
CA SER A 205 39.35 -17.41 -11.23
C SER A 205 38.26 -17.68 -10.22
N VAL A 206 38.60 -18.36 -9.13
CA VAL A 206 37.68 -18.58 -7.99
C VAL A 206 37.37 -17.23 -7.34
N ALA A 207 36.12 -16.79 -7.43
CA ALA A 207 35.66 -15.54 -6.86
C ALA A 207 35.11 -15.72 -5.44
N GLN A 208 34.45 -16.85 -5.19
CA GLN A 208 33.86 -17.17 -3.88
C GLN A 208 33.89 -18.68 -3.63
N ILE A 209 34.07 -19.05 -2.37
CA ILE A 209 33.94 -20.42 -1.87
C ILE A 209 32.87 -20.37 -0.77
N SER A 210 31.91 -21.29 -0.81
CA SER A 210 30.86 -21.38 0.22
C SER A 210 31.45 -21.89 1.54
N ASP A 211 30.98 -21.37 2.68
CA ASP A 211 31.42 -21.80 4.01
C ASP A 211 30.67 -23.05 4.53
N MET A 212 29.79 -23.63 3.71
CA MET A 212 28.92 -24.74 4.09
C MET A 212 29.00 -25.86 3.05
N MET A 213 29.19 -27.09 3.53
CA MET A 213 29.06 -28.30 2.72
C MET A 213 27.59 -28.57 2.38
N GLY A 214 27.35 -28.92 1.12
CA GLY A 214 26.03 -29.33 0.63
C GLY A 214 26.06 -30.74 0.08
N ARG A 215 24.89 -31.35 -0.08
CA ARG A 215 24.78 -32.60 -0.84
C ARG A 215 25.03 -32.32 -2.31
N LYS A 216 25.76 -33.23 -2.98
CA LYS A 216 25.99 -33.15 -4.42
C LYS A 216 24.70 -32.96 -5.20
N SER A 217 24.60 -31.86 -5.96
CA SER A 217 23.40 -31.51 -6.73
C SER A 217 23.60 -31.67 -8.24
N ILE A 218 24.85 -31.66 -8.72
CA ILE A 218 25.20 -31.82 -10.13
C ILE A 218 25.63 -33.26 -10.39
N SER A 219 24.78 -34.05 -11.04
CA SER A 219 25.14 -35.40 -11.50
C SER A 219 25.97 -35.33 -12.79
N THR A 220 27.14 -35.98 -12.78
CA THR A 220 28.10 -35.99 -13.91
C THR A 220 27.72 -37.00 -14.99
N GLY A 221 26.74 -37.88 -14.74
CA GLY A 221 26.27 -38.90 -15.70
C GLY A 221 27.15 -40.15 -15.78
N ASP A 222 28.17 -40.26 -14.93
CA ASP A 222 29.04 -41.44 -14.80
C ASP A 222 28.37 -42.50 -13.90
N PRO A 223 28.30 -43.79 -14.30
CA PRO A 223 27.79 -44.87 -13.47
C PRO A 223 28.50 -45.05 -12.12
N ALA A 224 29.73 -44.55 -11.96
CA ALA A 224 30.48 -44.55 -10.71
C ALA A 224 30.18 -43.33 -9.81
N ASP A 225 29.33 -42.41 -10.25
CA ASP A 225 28.99 -41.19 -9.52
C ASP A 225 28.10 -41.52 -8.32
N LYS A 226 28.68 -41.52 -7.12
CA LYS A 226 27.93 -41.70 -5.86
C LYS A 226 27.38 -40.35 -5.42
N SER A 227 26.05 -40.22 -5.43
CA SER A 227 25.32 -39.03 -4.96
C SER A 227 25.45 -38.76 -3.46
N ASP A 228 25.99 -39.71 -2.69
CA ASP A 228 26.13 -39.63 -1.23
C ASP A 228 27.40 -38.89 -0.78
N ARG A 229 28.00 -38.06 -1.64
CA ARG A 229 29.16 -37.24 -1.25
C ARG A 229 28.74 -35.81 -0.94
N ASP A 230 29.31 -35.29 0.14
CA ASP A 230 29.24 -33.87 0.46
C ASP A 230 30.23 -33.10 -0.42
N VAL A 231 29.78 -31.95 -0.91
CA VAL A 231 30.53 -31.08 -1.81
C VAL A 231 30.53 -29.65 -1.31
N LEU A 232 31.61 -28.94 -1.61
CA LEU A 232 31.75 -27.52 -1.38
C LEU A 232 31.47 -26.76 -2.68
N GLU A 233 30.51 -25.83 -2.66
CA GLU A 233 30.24 -24.99 -3.82
C GLU A 233 31.29 -23.87 -3.93
N ALA A 234 31.83 -23.67 -5.13
CA ALA A 234 32.67 -22.53 -5.48
C ALA A 234 32.12 -21.79 -6.70
N VAL A 235 32.19 -20.46 -6.66
CA VAL A 235 31.82 -19.56 -7.76
C VAL A 235 33.08 -19.12 -8.49
N VAL A 236 33.08 -19.30 -9.80
CA VAL A 236 34.20 -18.98 -10.70
C VAL A 236 33.78 -17.87 -11.66
N ASP A 237 34.60 -16.82 -11.72
CA ASP A 237 34.47 -15.73 -12.68
C ASP A 237 35.20 -16.10 -13.97
N LEU A 238 34.56 -15.80 -15.10
CA LEU A 238 35.13 -16.02 -16.43
C LEU A 238 36.07 -14.88 -16.81
N GLU A 239 37.28 -15.22 -17.25
CA GLU A 239 38.23 -14.24 -17.80
C GLU A 239 37.99 -14.02 -19.29
N GLY A 240 37.78 -12.76 -19.67
CA GLY A 240 37.62 -12.34 -21.06
C GLY A 240 36.18 -12.41 -21.57
N ASN A 241 35.88 -11.56 -22.56
CA ASN A 241 34.57 -11.41 -23.18
C ASN A 241 34.30 -12.52 -24.22
N SER A 242 34.44 -13.78 -23.78
CA SER A 242 34.23 -14.96 -24.61
C SER A 242 32.73 -15.11 -24.89
N ARG A 243 32.39 -15.68 -26.07
CA ARG A 243 31.01 -15.93 -26.55
C ARG A 243 30.05 -16.26 -25.40
N PRO A 244 28.85 -15.66 -25.36
CA PRO A 244 27.93 -15.87 -24.27
C PRO A 244 27.54 -17.34 -24.12
N LEU A 245 28.05 -18.00 -23.08
CA LEU A 245 27.70 -19.38 -22.74
C LEU A 245 26.22 -19.45 -22.33
N PRO A 246 25.46 -20.45 -22.81
CA PRO A 246 24.10 -20.70 -22.34
C PRO A 246 24.07 -20.96 -20.83
N ILE A 247 23.09 -20.38 -20.14
CA ILE A 247 22.85 -20.66 -18.73
C ILE A 247 22.38 -22.11 -18.57
N GLY A 248 22.98 -22.84 -17.63
CA GLY A 248 22.74 -24.27 -17.43
C GLY A 248 23.63 -25.19 -18.28
N LEU A 249 24.57 -24.63 -19.06
CA LEU A 249 25.61 -25.42 -19.72
C LEU A 249 26.47 -26.14 -18.68
N ARG A 250 26.67 -27.45 -18.86
CA ARG A 250 27.59 -28.24 -18.05
C ARG A 250 29.02 -28.00 -18.50
N VAL A 251 29.90 -27.78 -17.53
CA VAL A 251 31.32 -27.51 -17.75
C VAL A 251 32.14 -28.27 -16.73
N THR A 252 33.33 -28.71 -17.12
CA THR A 252 34.34 -29.29 -16.25
C THR A 252 35.30 -28.19 -15.85
N VAL A 253 35.49 -28.00 -14.54
CA VAL A 253 36.40 -27.00 -13.99
C VAL A 253 37.63 -27.71 -13.43
N GLN A 254 38.79 -27.40 -13.98
CA GLN A 254 40.08 -27.88 -13.49
C GLN A 254 40.75 -26.76 -12.70
N PHE A 255 40.96 -26.99 -11.40
CA PHE A 255 41.67 -26.06 -10.53
C PHE A 255 43.17 -26.21 -10.77
N LEU A 256 43.84 -25.13 -11.19
CA LEU A 256 45.28 -25.16 -11.43
C LEU A 256 46.00 -25.10 -10.08
N SER A 257 46.86 -26.08 -9.82
CA SER A 257 47.67 -26.10 -8.60
C SER A 257 48.58 -24.87 -8.57
N SER A 258 48.51 -24.11 -7.47
CA SER A 258 49.51 -23.12 -7.10
C SER A 258 50.82 -23.87 -6.84
N GLY A 259 51.71 -23.86 -7.84
CA GLY A 259 52.88 -24.73 -7.88
C GLY A 259 53.72 -24.71 -6.60
N SER A 260 53.80 -25.85 -5.92
CA SER A 260 54.94 -26.20 -5.09
C SER A 260 56.03 -26.76 -6.00
N ASN A 261 57.10 -25.99 -6.17
CA ASN A 261 58.33 -26.39 -6.84
C ASN A 261 58.96 -27.56 -6.05
N VAL A 262 58.70 -28.82 -6.45
CA VAL A 262 59.36 -29.99 -5.86
C VAL A 262 60.48 -30.42 -6.79
N PHE A 263 61.67 -29.96 -6.45
CA PHE A 263 62.96 -30.34 -7.02
C PHE A 263 63.20 -31.84 -6.82
N HIS A 264 63.40 -32.62 -7.89
CA HIS A 264 63.79 -34.03 -7.86
C HIS A 264 65.28 -34.12 -8.25
N PRO A 265 66.20 -34.62 -7.41
CA PRO A 265 67.56 -34.87 -7.83
C PRO A 265 67.64 -36.19 -8.63
N PRO A 266 68.47 -36.27 -9.69
CA PRO A 266 68.70 -37.51 -10.41
C PRO A 266 69.56 -38.49 -9.59
N LYS A 267 69.33 -39.78 -9.83
CA LYS A 267 70.12 -40.90 -9.28
C LYS A 267 71.54 -40.94 -9.84
#